data_AF-A0A8H7FSR1-F1
#
_entry.id   AF-A0A8H7FSR1-F1
#
_cell.length_a   1.000
_cell.length_b   1.000
_cell.length_c   1.000
_cell.angle_alpha   90.00
_cell.angle_beta   90.00
_cell.angle_gamma   90.00
#
_symmetry.space_group_name_H-M   'P 1'
#
loop_
_entity.id
_entity.type
_entity.pdbx_description
1 polymer ?
#
loop_
_entity_poly.entity_id
_entity_poly.type
_entity_poly.pdbx_seq_one_letter_code
_entity_poly.pdbx_strand_id
1 'polypeptide(L)'
;MAEIHDLVNPPTFHKHEWIGCNKIYSLKTLPYFVVEACSQALLIPLHKRHHFPPHDITALDLLKKKLPLQSSDLNTVKPEAWFSTDAPNSNLDFLLTRKIPSDHVIRELNKIAAQKWLDGAQSIVDHRVNDSQDRLPLWILSYWKEMSAVVKGKASWARAERILSVGPETVTAAQSEAVTEVFANAHAFLDQLGWNTPEFTKLLGDGWLNTGLMQMMIAELSARAKLNAKISANTIIAGPHFADAMISASARELPYGRKTTSLLSRYEKDIKDSKKEKLYFPAHVNENHWITVHGIPSLIRDLAKGVRSCRYPIRMQLT
;
A
#
# COMPACT_ATOMS: atom_id res chain seq x y z
N MET A 1 14.66 -37.54 3.99
CA MET A 1 15.03 -36.43 3.09
C MET A 1 14.76 -36.93 1.68
N ALA A 2 13.77 -36.38 0.99
CA ALA A 2 13.47 -36.78 -0.38
C ALA A 2 14.57 -36.21 -1.29
N GLU A 3 15.25 -37.09 -2.03
CA GLU A 3 16.26 -36.70 -3.01
C GLU A 3 15.60 -35.91 -4.14
N ILE A 4 16.01 -34.66 -4.31
CA ILE A 4 15.61 -33.79 -5.42
C ILE A 4 16.51 -34.16 -6.61
N HIS A 5 16.20 -35.28 -7.27
CA HIS A 5 17.01 -35.80 -8.39
C HIS A 5 16.56 -35.35 -9.80
N ASP A 6 15.50 -34.53 -9.92
CA ASP A 6 14.90 -34.15 -11.22
C ASP A 6 15.03 -32.66 -11.57
N LEU A 7 16.25 -32.12 -11.61
CA LEU A 7 16.50 -30.75 -12.12
C LEU A 7 17.14 -30.72 -13.51
N VAL A 8 17.37 -31.87 -14.14
CA VAL A 8 18.12 -31.92 -15.42
C VAL A 8 17.26 -31.49 -16.61
N ASN A 9 15.93 -31.62 -16.55
CA ASN A 9 15.02 -31.10 -17.56
C ASN A 9 13.71 -30.64 -16.90
N PRO A 10 13.47 -29.32 -16.72
CA PRO A 10 12.20 -28.85 -16.21
C PRO A 10 11.06 -29.31 -17.14
N PRO A 11 9.93 -29.82 -16.61
CA PRO A 11 8.80 -30.23 -17.42
C PRO A 11 8.30 -29.09 -18.32
N THR A 12 8.13 -29.37 -19.61
CA THR A 12 7.67 -28.41 -20.61
C THR A 12 6.15 -28.30 -20.60
N PHE A 13 5.61 -27.08 -20.69
CA PHE A 13 4.17 -26.87 -20.80
C PHE A 13 3.64 -27.25 -22.19
N HIS A 14 2.81 -28.30 -22.27
CA HIS A 14 2.15 -28.73 -23.50
C HIS A 14 0.70 -28.22 -23.56
N LYS A 15 0.43 -27.17 -24.35
CA LYS A 15 -0.88 -26.47 -24.39
C LYS A 15 -2.08 -27.43 -24.52
N HIS A 16 -2.01 -28.43 -25.40
CA HIS A 16 -3.11 -29.33 -25.73
C HIS A 16 -3.50 -30.30 -24.60
N GLU A 17 -2.64 -30.51 -23.60
CA GLU A 17 -2.93 -31.36 -22.44
C GLU A 17 -3.65 -30.59 -21.33
N TRP A 18 -3.60 -29.25 -21.36
CA TRP A 18 -4.01 -28.40 -20.24
C TRP A 18 -5.14 -27.45 -20.59
N ILE A 19 -5.04 -26.77 -21.72
CA ILE A 19 -5.97 -25.72 -22.12
C ILE A 19 -7.21 -26.32 -22.78
N GLY A 20 -8.39 -25.97 -22.26
CA GLY A 20 -9.69 -26.47 -22.75
C GLY A 20 -10.02 -27.89 -22.30
N CYS A 21 -9.25 -28.47 -21.37
CA CYS A 21 -9.41 -29.85 -20.91
C CYS A 21 -10.29 -29.99 -19.66
N ASN A 22 -11.14 -29.00 -19.35
CA ASN A 22 -12.00 -28.96 -18.15
C ASN A 22 -11.23 -29.16 -16.83
N LYS A 23 -9.98 -28.70 -16.77
CA LYS A 23 -9.14 -28.77 -15.57
C LYS A 23 -9.45 -27.61 -14.62
N ILE A 24 -9.26 -27.82 -13.32
CA ILE A 24 -9.47 -26.79 -12.29
C ILE A 24 -8.14 -26.09 -11.99
N TYR A 25 -8.15 -24.76 -12.04
CA TYR A 25 -7.01 -23.95 -11.64
C TYR A 25 -6.90 -23.89 -10.11
N SER A 26 -5.97 -24.66 -9.56
CA SER A 26 -5.68 -24.71 -8.12
C SER A 26 -4.18 -24.71 -7.88
N LEU A 27 -3.68 -23.70 -7.16
CA LEU A 27 -2.26 -23.55 -6.82
C LEU A 27 -1.72 -24.72 -5.96
N LYS A 28 -2.60 -25.50 -5.33
CA LYS A 28 -2.21 -26.65 -4.49
C LYS A 28 -2.00 -27.92 -5.30
N THR A 29 -2.60 -28.02 -6.48
CA THR A 29 -2.69 -29.28 -7.25
C THR A 29 -2.13 -29.16 -8.66
N LEU A 30 -2.08 -27.95 -9.23
CA LEU A 30 -1.50 -27.74 -10.55
C LEU A 30 0.04 -27.84 -10.49
N PRO A 31 0.67 -28.49 -11.49
CA PRO A 31 2.11 -28.41 -11.65
C PRO A 31 2.60 -26.97 -11.85
N TYR A 32 3.79 -26.66 -11.33
CA TYR A 32 4.34 -25.30 -11.35
C TYR A 32 4.44 -24.74 -12.78
N PHE A 33 4.81 -25.55 -13.78
CA PHE A 33 4.98 -25.12 -15.16
C PHE A 33 3.67 -24.63 -15.81
N VAL A 34 2.52 -25.13 -15.35
CA VAL A 34 1.19 -24.66 -15.78
C VAL A 34 0.88 -23.30 -15.17
N VAL A 35 1.20 -23.11 -13.88
CA VAL A 35 1.04 -21.84 -13.16
C VAL A 35 1.95 -20.76 -13.77
N GLU A 36 3.18 -21.12 -14.11
CA GLU A 36 4.12 -20.23 -14.79
C GLU A 36 3.63 -19.85 -16.18
N ALA A 37 3.18 -20.82 -16.99
CA ALA A 37 2.61 -20.56 -18.32
C ALA A 37 1.39 -19.62 -18.27
N CYS A 38 0.49 -19.81 -17.29
CA CYS A 38 -0.63 -18.90 -17.04
C CYS A 38 -0.15 -17.49 -16.70
N SER A 39 0.86 -17.40 -15.83
CA SER A 39 1.43 -16.12 -15.39
C SER A 39 2.06 -15.37 -16.56
N GLN A 40 2.77 -16.08 -17.44
CA GLN A 40 3.36 -15.52 -18.67
C GLN A 40 2.29 -15.06 -19.67
N ALA A 41 1.18 -15.80 -19.82
CA ALA A 41 0.08 -15.42 -20.70
C ALA A 41 -0.63 -14.13 -20.26
N LEU A 42 -0.64 -13.85 -18.94
CA LEU A 42 -1.22 -12.64 -18.36
C LEU A 42 -0.20 -11.51 -18.18
N LEU A 43 1.10 -11.77 -18.37
CA LEU A 43 2.15 -10.76 -18.19
C LEU A 43 2.18 -9.76 -19.35
N ILE A 44 2.31 -8.47 -19.03
CA ILE A 44 2.45 -7.42 -20.03
C ILE A 44 3.77 -7.63 -20.80
N PRO A 45 3.74 -7.76 -22.15
CA PRO A 45 4.95 -7.89 -22.94
C PRO A 45 5.91 -6.73 -22.72
N LEU A 46 7.22 -7.01 -22.65
CA LEU A 46 8.24 -5.97 -22.38
C LEU A 46 8.16 -4.80 -23.36
N HIS A 47 7.95 -5.09 -24.65
CA HIS A 47 7.82 -4.07 -25.69
C HIS A 47 6.55 -3.22 -25.56
N LYS A 48 5.57 -3.56 -24.71
CA LYS A 48 4.37 -2.75 -24.41
C LYS A 48 4.52 -1.90 -23.15
N ARG A 49 5.63 -2.04 -22.42
CA ARG A 49 5.90 -1.24 -21.20
C ARG A 49 6.05 0.26 -21.47
N HIS A 50 6.33 0.67 -22.72
CA HIS A 50 6.38 2.08 -23.12
C HIS A 50 5.02 2.80 -23.03
N HIS A 51 3.90 2.08 -22.89
CA HIS A 51 2.60 2.70 -22.61
C HIS A 51 2.50 3.27 -21.18
N PHE A 52 3.41 2.89 -20.28
CA PHE A 52 3.43 3.38 -18.91
C PHE A 52 4.40 4.54 -18.77
N PRO A 53 4.10 5.50 -17.86
CA PRO A 53 5.11 6.45 -17.43
C PRO A 53 6.33 5.70 -16.87
N PRO A 54 7.56 6.06 -17.28
CA PRO A 54 8.77 5.48 -16.70
C PRO A 54 8.79 5.64 -15.17
N HIS A 55 9.38 4.67 -14.45
CA HIS A 55 9.40 4.69 -12.97
C HIS A 55 10.27 5.81 -12.39
N ASP A 56 11.18 6.35 -13.18
CA ASP A 56 12.13 7.41 -12.85
C ASP A 56 11.61 8.83 -13.13
N ILE A 57 10.41 8.99 -13.72
CA ILE A 57 9.86 10.35 -13.87
C ILE A 57 9.43 10.91 -12.52
N THR A 58 9.54 12.24 -12.41
CA THR A 58 9.16 12.97 -11.21
C THR A 58 7.65 12.99 -11.03
N ALA A 59 7.19 13.23 -9.80
CA ALA A 59 5.78 13.45 -9.50
C ALA A 59 5.19 14.57 -10.37
N LEU A 60 5.91 15.70 -10.51
CA LEU A 60 5.47 16.83 -11.33
C LEU A 60 5.35 16.47 -12.82
N ASP A 61 6.29 15.69 -13.35
CA ASP A 61 6.21 15.25 -14.74
C ASP A 61 5.08 14.27 -14.98
N LEU A 62 4.75 13.40 -14.01
CA LEU A 62 3.56 12.57 -14.07
C LEU A 62 2.28 13.42 -14.16
N LEU A 63 2.21 14.53 -13.41
CA LEU A 63 1.04 15.42 -13.45
C LEU A 63 0.82 16.02 -14.85
N LYS A 64 1.89 16.28 -15.60
CA LYS A 64 1.81 16.80 -16.98
C LYS A 64 1.38 15.74 -18.02
N LYS A 65 1.59 14.44 -17.75
CA LYS A 65 1.27 13.35 -18.69
C LYS A 65 -0.24 13.18 -18.89
N LYS A 66 -0.70 13.04 -20.13
CA LYS A 66 -2.07 12.59 -20.42
C LYS A 66 -2.15 11.08 -20.16
N LEU A 67 -3.07 10.66 -19.30
CA LEU A 67 -3.34 9.27 -18.96
C LEU A 67 -4.78 8.92 -19.33
N PRO A 68 -5.08 7.64 -19.62
CA PRO A 68 -6.46 7.21 -19.80
C PRO A 68 -7.26 7.42 -18.51
N LEU A 69 -8.52 7.81 -18.64
CA LEU A 69 -9.42 7.97 -17.50
C LEU A 69 -9.90 6.62 -16.99
N GLN A 70 -10.22 6.53 -15.70
CA GLN A 70 -10.92 5.38 -15.15
C GLN A 70 -12.43 5.54 -15.33
N SER A 71 -13.09 4.50 -15.86
CA SER A 71 -14.54 4.46 -15.98
C SER A 71 -15.19 4.33 -14.60
N SER A 72 -16.23 5.12 -14.38
CA SER A 72 -17.15 5.07 -13.24
C SER A 72 -18.48 4.40 -13.59
N ASP A 73 -18.59 3.83 -14.79
CA ASP A 73 -19.85 3.32 -15.32
C ASP A 73 -20.21 2.00 -14.62
N LEU A 74 -21.51 1.78 -14.39
CA LEU A 74 -22.01 0.53 -13.83
C LEU A 74 -21.83 -0.58 -14.88
N ASN A 75 -21.07 -1.62 -14.55
CA ASN A 75 -20.94 -2.80 -15.40
C ASN A 75 -22.00 -3.83 -15.02
N THR A 76 -22.91 -4.12 -15.94
CA THR A 76 -23.94 -5.17 -15.79
C THR A 76 -23.53 -6.50 -16.41
N VAL A 77 -22.41 -6.54 -17.14
CA VAL A 77 -21.93 -7.74 -17.83
C VAL A 77 -21.20 -8.66 -16.85
N LYS A 78 -21.60 -9.94 -16.84
CA LYS A 78 -20.98 -10.99 -16.03
C LYS A 78 -19.49 -11.14 -16.37
N PRO A 79 -18.58 -11.29 -15.39
CA PRO A 79 -17.14 -11.41 -15.63
C PRO A 79 -16.77 -12.49 -16.66
N GLU A 80 -17.49 -13.60 -16.72
CA GLU A 80 -17.20 -14.70 -17.63
C GLU A 80 -17.40 -14.33 -19.11
N ALA A 81 -18.36 -13.45 -19.41
CA ALA A 81 -18.67 -13.04 -20.78
C ALA A 81 -17.54 -12.20 -21.41
N TRP A 82 -16.67 -11.62 -20.57
CA TRP A 82 -15.51 -10.85 -21.04
C TRP A 82 -14.42 -11.74 -21.63
N PHE A 83 -14.45 -13.05 -21.44
CA PHE A 83 -13.41 -13.95 -21.96
C PHE A 83 -13.89 -14.62 -23.24
N SER A 84 -13.08 -14.60 -24.29
CA SER A 84 -13.37 -15.27 -25.56
C SER A 84 -12.30 -16.29 -25.91
N THR A 85 -12.72 -17.39 -26.55
CA THR A 85 -11.83 -18.38 -27.16
C THR A 85 -11.21 -17.89 -28.47
N ASP A 86 -11.73 -16.80 -29.04
CA ASP A 86 -11.20 -16.19 -30.27
C ASP A 86 -9.82 -15.58 -30.02
N ALA A 87 -8.97 -15.59 -31.05
CA ALA A 87 -7.69 -14.92 -30.99
C ALA A 87 -7.84 -13.38 -30.89
N PRO A 88 -6.89 -12.68 -30.26
CA PRO A 88 -6.87 -11.22 -30.25
C PRO A 88 -6.80 -10.65 -31.68
N ASN A 89 -7.57 -9.58 -31.94
CA ASN A 89 -7.69 -8.99 -33.29
C ASN A 89 -7.50 -7.45 -33.31
N SER A 90 -7.25 -6.83 -32.15
CA SER A 90 -7.30 -5.37 -32.01
C SER A 90 -5.92 -4.71 -32.12
N ASN A 91 -5.85 -3.55 -32.79
CA ASN A 91 -4.71 -2.64 -32.65
C ASN A 91 -4.75 -1.97 -31.27
N LEU A 92 -3.65 -2.01 -30.52
CA LEU A 92 -3.60 -1.57 -29.12
C LEU A 92 -3.23 -0.09 -28.93
N ASP A 93 -3.11 0.70 -30.00
CA ASP A 93 -2.79 2.13 -29.91
C ASP A 93 -3.87 2.92 -29.15
N PHE A 94 -5.12 2.44 -29.14
CA PHE A 94 -6.20 3.07 -28.39
C PHE A 94 -6.04 2.99 -26.87
N LEU A 95 -5.13 2.17 -26.35
CA LEU A 95 -4.99 1.97 -24.90
C LEU A 95 -4.60 3.24 -24.14
N LEU A 96 -4.01 4.21 -24.84
CA LEU A 96 -3.62 5.51 -24.28
C LEU A 96 -4.80 6.48 -24.16
N THR A 97 -5.87 6.27 -24.94
CA THR A 97 -7.03 7.19 -25.00
C THR A 97 -8.31 6.57 -24.46
N ARG A 98 -8.44 5.24 -24.52
CA ARG A 98 -9.61 4.49 -24.05
C ARG A 98 -9.67 4.45 -22.52
N LYS A 99 -10.86 4.64 -21.95
CA LYS A 99 -11.06 4.56 -20.50
C LYS A 99 -10.76 3.14 -19.97
N ILE A 100 -9.99 3.05 -18.90
CA ILE A 100 -9.77 1.77 -18.20
C ILE A 100 -11.05 1.35 -17.45
N PRO A 101 -11.33 0.05 -17.26
CA PRO A 101 -12.43 -0.40 -16.42
C PRO A 101 -12.32 0.08 -14.97
N SER A 102 -13.45 0.10 -14.27
CA SER A 102 -13.46 0.38 -12.83
C SER A 102 -12.67 -0.70 -12.07
N ASP A 103 -12.13 -0.35 -10.90
CA ASP A 103 -11.35 -1.31 -10.11
C ASP A 103 -12.13 -2.56 -9.74
N HIS A 104 -13.43 -2.41 -9.52
CA HIS A 104 -14.31 -3.53 -9.21
C HIS A 104 -14.31 -4.54 -10.36
N VAL A 105 -14.54 -4.07 -11.60
CA VAL A 105 -14.49 -4.92 -12.80
C VAL A 105 -13.12 -5.57 -12.95
N ILE A 106 -12.03 -4.79 -12.83
CA ILE A 106 -10.66 -5.32 -12.93
C ILE A 106 -10.43 -6.43 -11.88
N ARG A 107 -10.89 -6.26 -10.65
CA ARG A 107 -10.76 -7.28 -9.59
C ARG A 107 -11.57 -8.54 -9.91
N GLU A 108 -12.82 -8.41 -10.32
CA GLU A 108 -13.66 -9.57 -10.65
C GLU A 108 -13.11 -10.37 -11.83
N LEU A 109 -12.62 -9.69 -12.88
CA LEU A 109 -11.96 -10.36 -14.01
C LEU A 109 -10.67 -11.06 -13.58
N ASN A 110 -9.82 -10.41 -12.77
CA ASN A 110 -8.58 -11.02 -12.28
C ASN A 110 -8.81 -12.26 -11.43
N LYS A 111 -9.91 -12.32 -10.64
CA LYS A 111 -10.24 -13.49 -9.82
C LYS A 111 -10.46 -14.75 -10.65
N ILE A 112 -11.04 -14.63 -11.85
CA ILE A 112 -11.38 -15.77 -12.71
C ILE A 112 -10.42 -15.96 -13.90
N ALA A 113 -9.51 -15.01 -14.13
CA ALA A 113 -8.63 -14.99 -15.31
C ALA A 113 -7.83 -16.28 -15.50
N ALA A 114 -7.27 -16.82 -14.42
CA ALA A 114 -6.46 -18.03 -14.47
C ALA A 114 -7.28 -19.28 -14.85
N GLN A 115 -8.48 -19.41 -14.30
CA GLN A 115 -9.41 -20.46 -14.70
C GLN A 115 -9.85 -20.28 -16.15
N LYS A 116 -10.19 -19.05 -16.57
CA LYS A 116 -10.63 -18.79 -17.95
C LYS A 116 -9.55 -19.04 -18.99
N TRP A 117 -8.29 -18.73 -18.68
CA TRP A 117 -7.15 -19.12 -19.50
C TRP A 117 -7.07 -20.65 -19.62
N LEU A 118 -7.18 -21.38 -18.51
CA LEU A 118 -7.17 -22.84 -18.49
C LEU A 118 -8.38 -23.45 -19.23
N ASP A 119 -9.53 -22.79 -19.21
CA ASP A 119 -10.75 -23.16 -19.95
C ASP A 119 -10.62 -22.94 -21.47
N GLY A 120 -9.56 -22.27 -21.94
CA GLY A 120 -9.33 -22.03 -23.37
C GLY A 120 -9.55 -20.60 -23.86
N ALA A 121 -9.78 -19.64 -22.96
CA ALA A 121 -9.83 -18.24 -23.36
C ALA A 121 -8.48 -17.79 -23.95
N GLN A 122 -8.54 -17.08 -25.07
CA GLN A 122 -7.38 -16.52 -25.78
C GLN A 122 -7.39 -15.00 -25.81
N SER A 123 -8.55 -14.38 -25.55
CA SER A 123 -8.72 -12.94 -25.58
C SER A 123 -9.77 -12.45 -24.58
N ILE A 124 -9.85 -11.13 -24.45
CA ILE A 124 -10.80 -10.40 -23.62
C ILE A 124 -11.63 -9.46 -24.49
N VAL A 125 -12.94 -9.46 -24.27
CA VAL A 125 -13.92 -8.58 -24.90
C VAL A 125 -14.25 -7.46 -23.92
N ASP A 126 -13.97 -6.22 -24.30
CA ASP A 126 -14.41 -5.05 -23.54
C ASP A 126 -15.80 -4.64 -24.03
N HIS A 127 -16.84 -5.12 -23.34
CA HIS A 127 -18.23 -4.89 -23.73
C HIS A 127 -18.68 -3.42 -23.67
N ARG A 128 -17.85 -2.53 -23.13
CA ARG A 128 -18.16 -1.10 -23.00
C ARG A 128 -17.88 -0.33 -24.29
N VAL A 129 -17.23 -0.96 -25.27
CA VAL A 129 -16.70 -0.30 -26.47
C VAL A 129 -16.85 -1.17 -27.71
N ASN A 130 -16.98 -0.51 -28.87
CA ASN A 130 -17.00 -1.10 -30.20
C ASN A 130 -17.93 -2.33 -30.33
N ASP A 131 -19.12 -2.26 -29.75
CA ASP A 131 -20.15 -3.31 -29.79
C ASP A 131 -19.60 -4.73 -29.53
N SER A 132 -18.64 -4.83 -28.60
CA SER A 132 -18.01 -6.10 -28.22
C SER A 132 -17.29 -6.82 -29.38
N GLN A 133 -16.85 -6.12 -30.42
CA GLN A 133 -16.12 -6.71 -31.55
C GLN A 133 -14.61 -6.81 -31.32
N ASP A 134 -14.06 -5.93 -30.48
CA ASP A 134 -12.64 -5.96 -30.13
C ASP A 134 -12.30 -7.21 -29.29
N ARG A 135 -11.23 -7.91 -29.68
CA ARG A 135 -10.62 -9.02 -28.95
C ARG A 135 -9.23 -8.58 -28.50
N LEU A 136 -9.12 -8.24 -27.22
CA LEU A 136 -7.89 -7.81 -26.57
C LEU A 136 -7.08 -9.03 -26.12
N PRO A 137 -5.74 -8.96 -26.10
CA PRO A 137 -4.94 -10.04 -25.54
C PRO A 137 -5.16 -10.19 -24.02
N LEU A 138 -5.02 -11.40 -23.48
CA LEU A 138 -5.28 -11.68 -22.05
C LEU A 138 -4.47 -10.80 -21.09
N TRP A 139 -3.24 -10.43 -21.45
CA TRP A 139 -2.40 -9.55 -20.63
C TRP A 139 -2.98 -8.14 -20.42
N ILE A 140 -4.05 -7.78 -21.14
CA ILE A 140 -4.73 -6.49 -20.97
C ILE A 140 -5.25 -6.28 -19.54
N LEU A 141 -5.57 -7.36 -18.82
CA LEU A 141 -5.96 -7.28 -17.40
C LEU A 141 -4.82 -6.71 -16.55
N SER A 142 -3.60 -7.18 -16.79
CA SER A 142 -2.41 -6.66 -16.10
C SER A 142 -2.17 -5.21 -16.48
N TYR A 143 -2.36 -4.84 -17.75
CA TYR A 143 -2.28 -3.45 -18.19
C TYR A 143 -3.28 -2.55 -17.45
N TRP A 144 -4.57 -2.92 -17.42
CA TRP A 144 -5.60 -2.12 -16.72
C TRP A 144 -5.32 -2.01 -15.23
N LYS A 145 -4.86 -3.08 -14.59
CA LYS A 145 -4.48 -3.10 -13.18
C LYS A 145 -3.32 -2.16 -12.89
N GLU A 146 -2.22 -2.27 -13.65
CA GLU A 146 -1.05 -1.42 -13.47
C GLU A 146 -1.39 0.06 -13.80
N MET A 147 -2.11 0.31 -14.90
CA MET A 147 -2.48 1.68 -15.30
C MET A 147 -3.47 2.32 -14.32
N SER A 148 -4.39 1.55 -13.72
CA SER A 148 -5.24 2.04 -12.61
C SER A 148 -4.40 2.54 -11.43
N ALA A 149 -3.33 1.83 -11.07
CA ALA A 149 -2.43 2.27 -10.01
C ALA A 149 -1.71 3.58 -10.38
N VAL A 150 -1.27 3.73 -11.63
CA VAL A 150 -0.67 4.99 -12.14
C VAL A 150 -1.67 6.15 -12.07
N VAL A 151 -2.90 5.95 -12.54
CA VAL A 151 -3.96 6.98 -12.54
C VAL A 151 -4.28 7.43 -11.11
N LYS A 152 -4.38 6.49 -10.15
CA LYS A 152 -4.56 6.81 -8.74
C LYS A 152 -3.36 7.54 -8.15
N GLY A 153 -2.16 7.10 -8.47
CA GLY A 153 -0.91 7.77 -8.07
C GLY A 153 -0.91 9.22 -8.53
N LYS A 154 -1.21 9.45 -9.81
CA LYS A 154 -1.36 10.80 -10.38
C LYS A 154 -2.42 11.62 -9.63
N ALA A 155 -3.58 11.05 -9.35
CA ALA A 155 -4.63 11.75 -8.62
C ALA A 155 -4.22 12.11 -7.18
N SER A 156 -3.47 11.25 -6.49
CA SER A 156 -2.93 11.52 -5.16
C SER A 156 -1.85 12.60 -5.19
N TRP A 157 -0.93 12.55 -6.14
CA TRP A 157 0.06 13.61 -6.35
C TRP A 157 -0.59 14.95 -6.69
N ALA A 158 -1.67 14.96 -7.48
CA ALA A 158 -2.39 16.19 -7.82
C ALA A 158 -3.06 16.82 -6.59
N ARG A 159 -3.49 16.02 -5.61
CA ARG A 159 -4.00 16.54 -4.34
C ARG A 159 -2.87 17.10 -3.48
N ALA A 160 -1.76 16.39 -3.37
CA ALA A 160 -0.58 16.84 -2.62
C ALA A 160 -0.02 18.16 -3.18
N GLU A 161 0.16 18.25 -4.50
CA GLU A 161 0.62 19.48 -5.16
C GLU A 161 -0.33 20.65 -4.87
N ARG A 162 -1.65 20.45 -4.99
CA ARG A 162 -2.63 21.49 -4.66
C ARG A 162 -2.51 21.98 -3.22
N ILE A 163 -2.37 21.07 -2.26
CA ILE A 163 -2.22 21.42 -0.83
C ILE A 163 -0.94 22.23 -0.61
N LEU A 164 0.16 21.81 -1.24
CA LEU A 164 1.43 22.51 -1.15
C LEU A 164 1.39 23.90 -1.81
N SER A 165 0.66 24.04 -2.92
CA SER A 165 0.52 25.29 -3.67
C SER A 165 -0.40 26.32 -3.00
N VAL A 166 -1.46 25.87 -2.31
CA VAL A 166 -2.34 26.77 -1.53
C VAL A 166 -1.67 27.17 -0.21
N GLY A 167 -0.85 26.30 0.36
CA GLY A 167 -0.32 26.48 1.70
C GLY A 167 -1.38 26.16 2.77
N PRO A 168 -1.03 26.32 4.06
CA PRO A 168 -1.96 26.06 5.14
C PRO A 168 -3.01 27.18 5.26
N GLU A 169 -4.29 26.82 5.32
CA GLU A 169 -5.40 27.77 5.47
C GLU A 169 -5.38 28.53 6.81
N THR A 170 -4.67 28.01 7.83
CA THR A 170 -4.80 28.42 9.24
C THR A 170 -3.47 28.78 9.91
N VAL A 171 -2.60 29.53 9.23
CA VAL A 171 -1.34 29.99 9.85
C VAL A 171 -1.54 31.30 10.61
N THR A 172 -1.17 31.31 11.89
CA THR A 172 -1.07 32.57 12.64
C THR A 172 0.05 33.44 12.07
N ALA A 173 -0.05 34.77 12.17
CA ALA A 173 1.01 35.67 11.67
C ALA A 173 2.41 35.32 12.22
N ALA A 174 2.49 34.83 13.47
CA ALA A 174 3.73 34.42 14.13
C ALA A 174 4.34 33.13 13.58
N GLN A 175 3.56 32.26 12.93
CA GLN A 175 4.01 30.99 12.35
C GLN A 175 4.22 31.08 10.83
N SER A 176 3.80 32.20 10.22
CA SER A 176 3.70 32.36 8.77
C SER A 176 5.01 32.08 8.04
N GLU A 177 6.13 32.64 8.50
CA GLU A 177 7.40 32.52 7.77
C GLU A 177 7.95 31.09 7.76
N ALA A 178 8.11 30.47 8.93
CA ALA A 178 8.64 29.11 9.02
C ALA A 178 7.74 28.07 8.33
N VAL A 179 6.41 28.22 8.43
CA VAL A 179 5.49 27.31 7.76
C VAL A 179 5.51 27.52 6.24
N THR A 180 5.56 28.77 5.78
CA THR A 180 5.70 29.08 4.35
C THR A 180 7.00 28.51 3.79
N GLU A 181 8.10 28.62 4.51
CA GLU A 181 9.39 28.04 4.13
C GLU A 181 9.32 26.51 4.02
N VAL A 182 8.68 25.83 4.98
CA VAL A 182 8.49 24.38 4.93
C VAL A 182 7.66 23.95 3.72
N PHE A 183 6.57 24.66 3.41
CA PHE A 183 5.74 24.36 2.25
C PHE A 183 6.48 24.62 0.94
N ALA A 184 7.23 25.72 0.84
CA ALA A 184 8.05 26.03 -0.32
C ALA A 184 9.14 24.97 -0.53
N ASN A 185 9.81 24.55 0.53
CA ASN A 185 10.80 23.47 0.49
C ASN A 185 10.16 22.15 0.06
N ALA A 186 9.03 21.77 0.66
CA ALA A 186 8.29 20.55 0.32
C ALA A 186 7.82 20.55 -1.15
N HIS A 187 7.35 21.69 -1.65
CA HIS A 187 6.99 21.86 -3.05
C HIS A 187 8.20 21.71 -3.97
N ALA A 188 9.35 22.30 -3.62
CA ALA A 188 10.60 22.15 -4.38
C ALA A 188 11.09 20.69 -4.46
N PHE A 189 10.80 19.87 -3.44
CA PHE A 189 11.13 18.45 -3.45
C PHE A 189 10.29 17.62 -4.45
N LEU A 190 9.13 18.09 -4.91
CA LEU A 190 8.28 17.33 -5.84
C LEU A 190 8.98 17.01 -7.17
N ASP A 191 9.92 17.85 -7.59
CA ASP A 191 10.70 17.64 -8.81
C ASP A 191 11.85 16.62 -8.63
N GLN A 192 12.08 16.16 -7.41
CA GLN A 192 13.11 15.16 -7.10
C GLN A 192 12.51 13.81 -6.71
N LEU A 193 11.20 13.78 -6.42
CA LEU A 193 10.50 12.58 -5.98
C LEU A 193 9.96 11.80 -7.17
N GLY A 194 10.33 10.53 -7.26
CA GLY A 194 9.73 9.58 -8.20
C GLY A 194 8.23 9.40 -7.91
N TRP A 195 7.42 9.36 -8.95
CA TRP A 195 5.96 9.30 -8.79
C TRP A 195 5.47 8.02 -8.08
N ASN A 196 6.25 6.95 -8.13
CA ASN A 196 5.95 5.64 -7.55
C ASN A 196 6.22 5.56 -6.04
N THR A 197 6.21 6.69 -5.34
CA THR A 197 6.42 6.80 -3.89
C THR A 197 5.12 7.22 -3.18
N PRO A 198 4.13 6.31 -3.09
CA PRO A 198 2.79 6.64 -2.58
C PRO A 198 2.81 7.13 -1.13
N GLU A 199 3.81 6.77 -0.34
CA GLU A 199 4.01 7.25 1.02
C GLU A 199 4.14 8.78 1.09
N PHE A 200 4.88 9.39 0.16
CA PHE A 200 5.04 10.86 0.13
C PHE A 200 3.75 11.57 -0.24
N THR A 201 2.87 10.97 -1.05
CA THR A 201 1.55 11.56 -1.32
C THR A 201 0.68 11.66 -0.07
N LYS A 202 0.89 10.78 0.93
CA LYS A 202 0.20 10.85 2.22
C LYS A 202 0.83 11.90 3.12
N LEU A 203 2.15 11.99 3.14
CA LEU A 203 2.88 12.97 3.96
C LEU A 203 2.66 14.41 3.48
N LEU A 204 2.67 14.62 2.16
CA LEU A 204 2.57 15.93 1.51
C LEU A 204 1.13 16.30 1.13
N GLY A 205 0.18 15.39 1.36
CA GLY A 205 -1.23 15.57 1.03
C GLY A 205 -2.14 15.50 2.24
N ASP A 206 -3.41 15.17 2.00
CA ASP A 206 -4.48 15.01 2.98
C ASP A 206 -4.68 13.57 3.44
N GLY A 207 -3.74 12.68 3.10
CA GLY A 207 -3.83 11.25 3.41
C GLY A 207 -3.44 10.95 4.85
N TRP A 208 -4.09 9.95 5.45
CA TRP A 208 -3.65 9.41 6.74
C TRP A 208 -2.24 8.83 6.63
N LEU A 209 -1.36 9.26 7.52
CA LEU A 209 -0.01 8.70 7.66
C LEU A 209 -0.11 7.21 7.99
N ASN A 210 0.72 6.39 7.33
CA ASN A 210 0.85 4.99 7.72
C ASN A 210 1.85 4.84 8.87
N THR A 211 1.86 3.66 9.52
CA THR A 211 2.77 3.36 10.63
C THR A 211 4.25 3.53 10.26
N GLY A 212 4.62 3.23 9.00
CA GLY A 212 5.99 3.39 8.51
C GLY A 212 6.45 4.85 8.49
N LEU A 213 5.66 5.75 7.92
CA LEU A 213 5.91 7.19 7.92
C LEU A 213 5.98 7.73 9.34
N MET A 214 5.01 7.36 10.19
CA MET A 214 4.99 7.76 11.59
C MET A 214 6.25 7.29 12.32
N GLN A 215 6.69 6.05 12.09
CA GLN A 215 7.91 5.51 12.68
C GLN A 215 9.16 6.27 12.22
N MET A 216 9.25 6.70 10.96
CA MET A 216 10.35 7.53 10.47
C MET A 216 10.34 8.92 11.13
N MET A 217 9.18 9.57 11.22
CA MET A 217 9.04 10.87 11.89
C MET A 217 9.43 10.80 13.37
N ILE A 218 8.97 9.76 14.08
CA ILE A 218 9.32 9.55 15.49
C ILE A 218 10.80 9.20 15.66
N ALA A 219 11.40 8.44 14.75
CA ALA A 219 12.83 8.13 14.81
C ALA A 219 13.68 9.40 14.73
N GLU A 220 13.33 10.30 13.80
CA GLU A 220 13.99 11.60 13.64
C GLU A 220 13.79 12.50 14.89
N LEU A 221 12.57 12.58 15.41
CA LEU A 221 12.29 13.32 16.66
C LEU A 221 13.07 12.75 17.84
N SER A 222 13.15 11.41 17.96
CA SER A 222 13.91 10.72 18.99
C SER A 222 15.41 11.01 18.87
N ALA A 223 15.96 11.05 17.65
CA ALA A 223 17.35 11.42 17.41
C ALA A 223 17.64 12.86 17.86
N ARG A 224 16.80 13.82 17.47
CA ARG A 224 16.93 15.22 17.90
C ARG A 224 16.79 15.38 19.42
N ALA A 225 15.83 14.67 20.02
CA ALA A 225 15.61 14.67 21.46
C ALA A 225 16.84 14.14 22.23
N LYS A 226 17.53 13.12 21.70
CA LYS A 226 18.76 12.58 22.28
C LYS A 226 19.93 13.57 22.27
N LEU A 227 20.03 14.40 21.23
CA LEU A 227 21.06 15.44 21.13
C LEU A 227 20.82 16.62 22.10
N ASN A 228 19.59 16.80 22.56
CA ASN A 228 19.25 17.84 23.54
C ASN A 228 19.39 17.30 24.96
N ALA A 229 20.39 17.77 25.72
CA ALA A 229 20.67 17.31 27.08
C ALA A 229 19.46 17.43 28.04
N LYS A 230 18.68 18.51 27.92
CA LYS A 230 17.50 18.74 28.78
C LYS A 230 16.37 17.75 28.48
N ILE A 231 16.09 17.50 27.19
CA ILE A 231 15.04 16.56 26.79
C ILE A 231 15.47 15.13 27.07
N SER A 232 16.67 14.75 26.61
CA SER A 232 17.22 13.40 26.76
C SER A 232 17.39 12.98 28.21
N ALA A 233 17.67 13.91 29.14
CA ALA A 233 17.79 13.59 30.57
C ALA A 233 16.51 12.95 31.11
N ASN A 234 15.33 13.44 30.69
CA ASN A 234 14.07 13.08 31.33
C ASN A 234 13.05 12.36 30.43
N THR A 235 13.28 12.30 29.12
CA THR A 235 12.25 11.91 28.15
C THR A 235 12.64 10.69 27.33
N ILE A 236 11.68 9.79 27.11
CA ILE A 236 11.72 8.78 26.05
C ILE A 236 10.62 9.08 25.04
N ILE A 237 10.98 8.99 23.75
CA ILE A 237 10.03 8.99 22.64
C ILE A 237 10.07 7.59 22.02
N ALA A 238 9.00 6.84 22.21
CA ALA A 238 8.84 5.49 21.68
C ALA A 238 8.07 5.50 20.34
N GLY A 239 8.39 4.55 19.47
CA GLY A 239 7.73 4.40 18.16
C GLY A 239 6.30 3.85 18.26
N PRO A 240 5.51 3.91 17.18
CA PRO A 240 4.13 3.42 17.14
C PRO A 240 3.97 1.96 17.56
N HIS A 241 4.97 1.11 17.31
CA HIS A 241 4.96 -0.30 17.72
C HIS A 241 4.88 -0.52 19.24
N PHE A 242 5.21 0.51 20.04
CA PHE A 242 4.99 0.45 21.49
C PHE A 242 3.51 0.35 21.83
N ALA A 243 2.66 1.16 21.18
CA ALA A 243 1.20 1.10 21.36
C ALA A 243 0.65 -0.24 20.89
N ASP A 244 1.08 -0.72 19.72
CA ASP A 244 0.66 -2.03 19.17
C ASP A 244 1.00 -3.18 20.13
N ALA A 245 2.17 -3.14 20.76
CA ALA A 245 2.60 -4.13 21.74
C ALA A 245 1.75 -4.11 23.01
N MET A 246 1.33 -2.92 23.48
CA MET A 246 0.42 -2.81 24.62
C MET A 246 -0.97 -3.36 24.29
N ILE A 247 -1.53 -2.98 23.14
CA ILE A 247 -2.84 -3.47 22.67
C ILE A 247 -2.81 -5.00 22.52
N SER A 248 -1.75 -5.52 21.90
CA SER A 248 -1.57 -6.96 21.69
C SER A 248 -1.42 -7.74 23.00
N ALA A 249 -0.63 -7.22 23.94
CA ALA A 249 -0.45 -7.83 25.26
C ALA A 249 -1.77 -7.89 26.04
N SER A 250 -2.54 -6.80 25.98
CA SER A 250 -3.87 -6.70 26.58
C SER A 250 -4.86 -7.70 25.96
N ALA A 251 -5.00 -7.68 24.63
CA ALA A 251 -5.98 -8.51 23.92
C ALA A 251 -5.74 -10.01 24.08
N ARG A 252 -4.48 -10.42 24.27
CA ARG A 252 -4.08 -11.81 24.47
C ARG A 252 -3.95 -12.21 25.94
N GLU A 253 -4.26 -11.28 26.85
CA GLU A 253 -4.11 -11.48 28.30
C GLU A 253 -2.71 -11.97 28.72
N LEU A 254 -1.67 -11.62 27.95
CA LEU A 254 -0.33 -12.16 28.17
C LEU A 254 0.23 -11.67 29.51
N PRO A 255 0.85 -12.56 30.32
CA PRO A 255 1.54 -12.12 31.51
C PRO A 255 2.67 -11.18 31.10
N TYR A 256 2.78 -10.04 31.78
CA TYR A 256 3.87 -9.10 31.53
C TYR A 256 5.22 -9.75 31.86
N GLY A 257 6.13 -9.80 30.89
CA GLY A 257 7.43 -10.42 31.09
C GLY A 257 8.35 -10.38 29.87
N ARG A 258 9.65 -10.57 30.10
CA ARG A 258 10.69 -10.45 29.06
C ARG A 258 10.50 -11.41 27.87
N LYS A 259 9.88 -12.57 28.09
CA LYS A 259 9.63 -13.58 27.05
C LYS A 259 8.32 -13.35 26.28
N THR A 260 7.32 -12.75 26.93
CA THR A 260 5.95 -12.61 26.43
C THR A 260 5.67 -11.22 25.87
N THR A 261 6.27 -10.19 26.46
CA THR A 261 6.13 -8.77 26.09
C THR A 261 7.50 -8.10 26.01
N SER A 262 8.40 -8.70 25.22
CA SER A 262 9.82 -8.33 25.17
C SER A 262 10.07 -6.84 24.91
N LEU A 263 9.33 -6.23 23.97
CA LEU A 263 9.42 -4.80 23.68
C LEU A 263 9.05 -3.94 24.89
N LEU A 264 7.92 -4.21 25.54
CA LEU A 264 7.46 -3.47 26.71
C LEU A 264 8.44 -3.61 27.89
N SER A 265 9.00 -4.81 28.09
CA SER A 265 10.02 -5.06 29.11
C SER A 265 11.33 -4.33 28.83
N ARG A 266 11.71 -4.15 27.56
CA ARG A 266 12.88 -3.36 27.19
C ARG A 266 12.68 -1.88 27.54
N TYR A 267 11.54 -1.29 27.17
CA TYR A 267 11.24 0.09 27.54
C TYR A 267 11.17 0.29 29.06
N GLU A 268 10.55 -0.64 29.81
CA GLU A 268 10.52 -0.56 31.27
C GLU A 268 11.94 -0.55 31.86
N LYS A 269 12.83 -1.41 31.34
CA LYS A 269 14.23 -1.43 31.75
C LYS A 269 14.91 -0.10 31.45
N ASP A 270 14.83 0.37 30.21
CA ASP A 270 15.48 1.61 29.76
C ASP A 270 15.03 2.82 30.60
N ILE A 271 13.74 2.87 30.94
CA ILE A 271 13.13 3.88 31.80
C ILE A 271 13.72 3.86 33.21
N LYS A 272 13.81 2.67 33.83
CA LYS A 272 14.30 2.53 35.20
C LYS A 272 15.79 2.83 35.30
N ASP A 273 16.57 2.24 34.40
CA ASP A 273 18.01 2.38 34.37
C ASP A 273 18.41 3.85 34.12
N SER A 274 17.67 4.54 33.25
CA SER A 274 17.93 5.93 32.88
C SER A 274 17.13 6.97 33.66
N LYS A 275 16.37 6.55 34.68
CA LYS A 275 15.50 7.38 35.53
C LYS A 275 14.64 8.38 34.73
N LYS A 276 14.00 7.92 33.66
CA LYS A 276 13.16 8.77 32.79
C LYS A 276 11.80 8.99 33.45
N GLU A 277 11.30 10.22 33.45
CA GLU A 277 10.00 10.56 34.03
C GLU A 277 8.92 10.79 32.98
N LYS A 278 9.28 10.92 31.70
CA LYS A 278 8.34 11.17 30.60
C LYS A 278 8.46 10.12 29.50
N LEU A 279 7.32 9.58 29.09
CA LEU A 279 7.21 8.72 27.92
C LEU A 279 6.17 9.29 26.96
N TYR A 280 6.58 9.47 25.69
CA TYR A 280 5.71 9.85 24.58
C TYR A 280 5.71 8.75 23.52
N PHE A 281 4.56 8.47 22.94
CA PHE A 281 4.46 7.60 21.76
C PHE A 281 3.18 7.89 20.98
N PRO A 282 3.18 7.73 19.65
CA PRO A 282 1.95 7.78 18.89
C PRO A 282 1.16 6.48 19.04
N ALA A 283 -0.16 6.58 19.04
CA ALA A 283 -1.07 5.45 18.98
C ALA A 283 -2.03 5.62 17.80
N HIS A 284 -2.27 4.53 17.07
CA HIS A 284 -3.23 4.51 15.97
C HIS A 284 -4.58 4.01 16.49
N VAL A 285 -5.57 4.90 16.51
CA VAL A 285 -6.91 4.63 17.03
C VAL A 285 -7.87 4.45 15.86
N ASN A 286 -8.71 3.41 15.92
CA ASN A 286 -9.74 3.10 14.92
C ASN A 286 -9.24 2.99 13.47
N GLU A 287 -7.95 2.67 13.29
CA GLU A 287 -7.30 2.57 11.98
C GLU A 287 -7.35 3.85 11.11
N ASN A 288 -7.71 4.98 11.70
CA ASN A 288 -7.91 6.23 10.97
C ASN A 288 -7.56 7.48 11.77
N HIS A 289 -6.92 7.37 12.92
CA HIS A 289 -6.57 8.54 13.72
C HIS A 289 -5.28 8.31 14.50
N TRP A 290 -4.35 9.27 14.43
CA TRP A 290 -3.13 9.25 15.23
C TRP A 290 -3.28 10.18 16.41
N ILE A 291 -3.08 9.65 17.61
CA ILE A 291 -2.99 10.44 18.84
C ILE A 291 -1.57 10.37 19.39
N THR A 292 -1.13 11.43 20.07
CA THR A 292 0.08 11.36 20.90
C THR A 292 -0.35 10.99 22.31
N VAL A 293 0.20 9.90 22.83
CA VAL A 293 0.00 9.50 24.22
C VAL A 293 1.19 9.96 25.04
N HIS A 294 0.90 10.67 26.12
CA HIS A 294 1.85 11.07 27.14
C HIS A 294 1.54 10.33 28.43
N GLY A 295 2.54 9.68 29.03
CA GLY A 295 2.39 8.95 30.27
C GLY A 295 3.60 9.06 31.18
N ILE A 296 3.35 8.91 32.48
CA ILE A 296 4.39 8.72 33.49
C ILE A 296 4.86 7.26 33.41
N PRO A 297 6.16 6.98 33.30
CA PRO A 297 6.67 5.63 33.09
C PRO A 297 6.32 4.58 34.15
N SER A 298 6.01 5.00 35.39
CA SER A 298 5.47 4.10 36.42
C SER A 298 4.17 3.42 35.99
N LEU A 299 3.38 4.04 35.11
CA LEU A 299 2.10 3.53 34.63
C LEU A 299 2.23 2.40 33.60
N ILE A 300 3.41 2.06 33.08
CA ILE A 300 3.53 1.01 32.06
C ILE A 300 3.08 -0.35 32.61
N ARG A 301 3.40 -0.66 33.87
CA ARG A 301 2.91 -1.88 34.54
C ARG A 301 1.40 -1.83 34.75
N ASP A 302 0.89 -0.69 35.16
CA ASP A 302 -0.53 -0.55 35.49
C ASP A 302 -1.39 -0.54 34.22
N LEU A 303 -0.88 0.01 33.12
CA LEU A 303 -1.50 -0.08 31.79
C LEU A 303 -1.46 -1.51 31.27
N ALA A 304 -0.36 -2.26 31.47
CA ALA A 304 -0.28 -3.66 31.06
C ALA A 304 -1.16 -4.60 31.89
N LYS A 305 -1.40 -4.28 33.18
CA LYS A 305 -2.23 -5.08 34.10
C LYS A 305 -3.71 -4.65 34.11
N GLY A 306 -3.98 -3.36 33.91
CA GLY A 306 -5.25 -2.68 34.19
C GLY A 306 -6.30 -2.77 33.09
N VAL A 307 -5.99 -3.27 31.90
CA VAL A 307 -7.02 -3.48 30.86
C VAL A 307 -8.05 -4.55 31.25
N ARG A 308 -7.81 -5.32 32.32
CA ARG A 308 -8.78 -6.28 32.86
C ARG A 308 -9.91 -5.66 33.71
N SER A 309 -9.86 -4.39 34.13
CA SER A 309 -10.82 -3.87 35.15
C SER A 309 -11.37 -2.45 34.94
N CYS A 310 -10.97 -1.70 33.91
CA CYS A 310 -11.47 -0.34 33.72
C CYS A 310 -12.81 -0.30 32.96
N ARG A 311 -13.93 -0.30 33.69
CA ARG A 311 -15.22 0.28 33.24
C ARG A 311 -15.24 1.82 33.30
N TYR A 312 -14.14 2.45 33.71
CA TYR A 312 -13.95 3.89 33.61
C TYR A 312 -13.02 4.19 32.43
N PRO A 313 -13.36 5.16 31.57
CA PRO A 313 -12.47 5.56 30.49
C PRO A 313 -11.15 6.00 31.11
N ILE A 314 -10.05 5.39 30.68
CA ILE A 314 -8.73 5.92 30.94
C ILE A 314 -8.78 7.36 30.41
N ARG A 315 -8.76 8.35 31.31
CA ARG A 315 -8.51 9.75 30.95
C ARG A 315 -7.06 9.82 30.45
N MET A 316 -6.83 9.39 29.22
CA MET A 316 -5.76 9.96 28.41
C MET A 316 -6.12 11.43 28.32
N GLN A 317 -5.35 12.29 28.97
CA GLN A 317 -5.43 13.71 28.66
C GLN A 317 -4.94 13.84 27.22
N LEU A 318 -5.90 13.91 26.29
CA LEU A 318 -5.67 14.35 24.93
C LEU A 318 -5.37 15.85 25.04
N THR A 319 -4.09 16.19 25.02
CA THR A 319 -3.62 17.57 24.82
C THR A 319 -3.33 17.80 23.36
#